data_AF-A0A024UPG0-F1
#
_entry.id   AF-A0A024UPG0-F1
#
_cell.length_a   1.000
_cell.length_b   1.000
_cell.length_c   1.000
_cell.angle_alpha   90.00
_cell.angle_beta   90.00
_cell.angle_gamma   90.00
#
_symmetry.space_group_name_H-M   'P 1'
#
loop_
_entity.id
_entity.type
_entity.pdbx_description
1 polymer ?
#
loop_
_entity_poly.entity_id
_entity_poly.type
_entity_poly.pdbx_seq_one_letter_code
_entity_poly.pdbx_strand_id
1 'polypeptide(L)'
;MAIAVVALALPLCLVGLVYCVDPTKSGNLSSLHRLVLEDLPALTSAALLKLCGPRIHSGVVDSVDYVLYRPNPLMQMVYLHLVIGGYALFVMFAQPLLPNVYLSYNHVYFTGGAALLALLTFIQASTANPGIVTMRTMAEYQTYNFDEVMYKTANSCKTCRCNKPARSKHCSVCDMCVARFDHPWLNSCVGERNYRYFVLFILVNAGLCAYSAVVLLYTLLGEVVALQLFESKYINQATGEPTDATVWIVTRYVIYLYPVVCMLFFMCVVMGMSPCVPNEVALMSRRL
;
A
#
# COMPACT_ATOMS: atom_id res chain seq x y z
N MET A 1 -21.82 10.54 -11.68
CA MET A 1 -20.48 10.72 -12.28
C MET A 1 -19.52 11.54 -11.42
N ALA A 2 -19.90 12.73 -10.95
CA ALA A 2 -19.02 13.55 -10.09
C ALA A 2 -18.54 12.80 -8.84
N ILE A 3 -19.43 12.02 -8.20
CA ILE A 3 -19.09 11.23 -7.00
C ILE A 3 -18.02 10.18 -7.27
N ALA A 4 -18.08 9.46 -8.40
CA ALA A 4 -17.10 8.43 -8.75
C ALA A 4 -15.73 9.02 -9.12
N VAL A 5 -15.72 10.15 -9.83
CA VAL A 5 -14.47 10.88 -10.15
C VAL A 5 -13.85 11.45 -8.89
N VAL A 6 -14.64 12.04 -7.99
CA VAL A 6 -14.15 12.51 -6.68
C VAL A 6 -13.66 11.34 -5.83
N ALA A 7 -14.38 10.21 -5.79
CA ALA A 7 -13.98 9.04 -5.02
C ALA A 7 -12.67 8.39 -5.49
N LEU A 8 -12.31 8.51 -6.77
CA LEU A 8 -11.06 7.99 -7.32
C LEU A 8 -9.93 9.04 -7.32
N ALA A 9 -10.24 10.31 -7.59
CA ALA A 9 -9.25 11.38 -7.67
C ALA A 9 -8.80 11.85 -6.27
N LEU A 10 -9.71 11.91 -5.29
CA LEU A 10 -9.39 12.41 -3.96
C LEU A 10 -8.31 11.56 -3.26
N PRO A 11 -8.38 10.21 -3.23
CA PRO A 11 -7.34 9.38 -2.64
C PRO A 11 -6.01 9.52 -3.39
N LEU A 12 -6.03 9.58 -4.72
CA LEU A 12 -4.83 9.78 -5.54
C LEU A 12 -4.16 11.13 -5.30
N CYS A 13 -4.95 12.20 -5.21
CA CYS A 13 -4.46 13.53 -4.84
C CYS A 13 -3.92 13.57 -3.42
N LEU A 14 -4.54 12.84 -2.48
CA LEU A 14 -4.07 12.75 -1.10
C LEU A 14 -2.73 12.00 -1.01
N VAL A 15 -2.60 10.87 -1.72
CA VAL A 15 -1.34 10.13 -1.84
C VAL A 15 -0.27 11.00 -2.49
N GLY A 16 -0.60 11.70 -3.58
CA GLY A 16 0.33 12.64 -4.22
C GLY A 16 0.75 13.78 -3.29
N LEU A 17 -0.17 14.31 -2.48
CA LEU A 17 0.13 15.34 -1.48
C LEU A 17 1.07 14.80 -0.40
N VAL A 18 0.82 13.60 0.14
CA VAL A 18 1.60 13.00 1.22
C VAL A 18 3.00 12.59 0.76
N TYR A 19 3.13 11.99 -0.41
CA TYR A 19 4.39 11.35 -0.84
C TYR A 19 5.21 12.16 -1.82
N CYS A 20 4.61 13.09 -2.56
CA CYS A 20 5.30 13.79 -3.65
C CYS A 20 5.58 15.28 -3.35
N VAL A 21 5.13 15.80 -2.21
CA VAL A 21 5.25 17.23 -1.87
C VAL A 21 6.19 17.42 -0.68
N ASP A 22 7.31 18.09 -0.92
CA ASP A 22 8.26 18.47 0.12
C ASP A 22 7.72 19.66 0.95
N PRO A 23 7.45 19.49 2.25
CA PRO A 23 6.88 20.52 3.10
C PRO A 23 7.86 21.65 3.44
N THR A 24 9.16 21.48 3.17
CA THR A 24 10.18 22.49 3.51
C THR A 24 10.29 23.61 2.47
N LYS A 25 9.74 23.39 1.28
CA LYS A 25 9.76 24.39 0.19
C LYS A 25 8.64 25.42 0.36
N SER A 26 8.85 26.62 -0.18
CA SER A 26 7.80 27.63 -0.30
C SER A 26 6.93 27.36 -1.53
N GLY A 27 5.60 27.45 -1.38
CA GLY A 27 4.65 27.26 -2.47
C GLY A 27 3.27 26.77 -2.01
N ASN A 28 2.26 26.95 -2.86
CA ASN A 28 0.86 26.63 -2.53
C ASN A 28 0.66 25.15 -2.17
N LEU A 29 1.35 24.24 -2.87
CA LEU A 29 1.26 22.79 -2.62
C LEU A 29 1.88 22.39 -1.28
N SER A 30 3.01 23.00 -0.91
CA SER A 30 3.67 22.79 0.39
C SER A 30 2.87 23.38 1.55
N SER A 31 2.25 24.56 1.35
CA SER A 31 1.28 25.10 2.30
C SER A 31 0.06 24.19 2.48
N LEU A 32 -0.45 23.59 1.39
CA LEU A 32 -1.53 22.62 1.46
C LEU A 32 -1.12 21.33 2.19
N HIS A 33 0.10 20.84 1.97
CA HIS A 33 0.65 19.70 2.72
C HIS A 33 0.66 19.98 4.23
N ARG A 34 1.24 21.11 4.66
CA ARG A 34 1.27 21.51 6.08
C ARG A 34 -0.14 21.67 6.66
N LEU A 35 -1.04 22.32 5.91
CA LEU A 35 -2.43 22.45 6.33
C LEU A 35 -3.09 21.10 6.61
N VAL A 36 -2.92 20.13 5.70
CA VAL A 36 -3.58 18.81 5.79
C VAL A 36 -2.93 17.89 6.81
N LEU A 37 -1.60 17.89 6.92
CA LEU A 37 -0.85 16.90 7.72
C LEU A 37 -0.37 17.42 9.08
N GLU A 38 -0.32 18.74 9.29
CA GLU A 38 0.12 19.36 10.56
C GLU A 38 -1.01 20.16 11.20
N ASP A 39 -1.57 21.15 10.49
CA ASP A 39 -2.53 22.09 11.07
C ASP A 39 -3.90 21.44 11.32
N LEU A 40 -4.45 20.66 10.38
CA LEU A 40 -5.75 20.00 10.54
C LEU A 40 -5.74 19.00 11.71
N PRO A 41 -4.75 18.10 11.83
CA PRO A 41 -4.64 17.19 12.97
C PRO A 41 -4.48 17.93 14.30
N ALA A 42 -3.69 19.01 14.33
CA ALA A 42 -3.53 19.83 15.54
C ALA A 42 -4.84 20.52 15.94
N LEU A 43 -5.55 21.11 14.97
CA LEU A 43 -6.83 21.78 15.19
C LEU A 43 -7.90 20.79 15.67
N THR A 44 -8.00 19.62 15.02
CA THR A 44 -8.96 18.58 15.39
C THR A 44 -8.66 18.01 16.78
N SER A 45 -7.40 17.80 17.13
CA SER A 45 -6.97 17.38 18.47
C SER A 45 -7.33 18.43 19.54
N ALA A 46 -7.08 19.71 19.28
CA ALA A 46 -7.44 20.81 20.17
C ALA A 46 -8.97 20.97 20.32
N ALA A 47 -9.72 20.86 19.22
CA ALA A 47 -11.18 20.88 19.23
C ALA A 47 -11.76 19.71 20.02
N LEU A 48 -11.21 18.49 19.83
CA LEU A 48 -11.62 17.30 20.56
C LEU A 48 -11.37 17.47 22.07
N LEU A 49 -10.22 18.02 22.47
CA LEU A 49 -9.93 18.31 23.87
C LEU A 49 -10.92 19.31 24.47
N LYS A 50 -11.27 20.36 23.72
CA LYS A 50 -12.17 21.42 24.17
C LYS A 50 -13.64 20.99 24.23
N LEU A 51 -14.09 20.18 23.27
CA LEU A 51 -15.50 19.75 23.14
C LEU A 51 -15.81 18.50 23.95
N CYS A 52 -14.90 17.51 23.95
CA CYS A 52 -15.14 16.18 24.52
C CYS A 52 -14.40 15.94 25.85
N GLY A 53 -13.52 16.87 26.24
CA GLY A 53 -12.76 16.81 27.49
C GLY A 53 -11.56 15.85 27.46
N PRO A 54 -10.75 15.83 28.53
CA PRO A 54 -9.44 15.17 28.57
C PRO A 54 -9.52 13.64 28.53
N ARG A 55 -10.60 13.03 29.04
CA ARG A 55 -10.77 11.56 29.02
C ARG A 55 -10.98 11.02 27.62
N ILE A 56 -11.83 11.67 26.82
CA ILE A 56 -12.11 11.25 25.45
C ILE A 56 -10.89 11.56 24.56
N HIS A 57 -10.28 12.74 24.75
CA HIS A 57 -9.06 13.10 24.03
C HIS A 57 -7.92 12.10 24.26
N SER A 58 -7.60 11.77 25.52
CA SER A 58 -6.58 10.76 25.83
C SER A 58 -6.92 9.39 25.23
N GLY A 59 -8.17 8.92 25.34
CA GLY A 59 -8.58 7.66 24.72
C GLY A 59 -8.42 7.63 23.19
N VAL A 60 -8.69 8.75 22.50
CA VAL A 60 -8.47 8.86 21.04
C VAL A 60 -6.98 8.89 20.71
N VAL A 61 -6.18 9.66 21.45
CA VAL A 61 -4.72 9.71 21.27
C VAL A 61 -4.11 8.33 21.50
N ASP A 62 -4.50 7.62 22.54
CA ASP A 62 -4.07 6.25 22.83
C ASP A 62 -4.48 5.27 21.74
N SER A 63 -5.67 5.45 21.14
CA SER A 63 -6.13 4.63 20.03
C SER A 63 -5.31 4.87 18.76
N VAL A 64 -5.01 6.14 18.44
CA VAL A 64 -4.12 6.50 17.32
C VAL A 64 -2.72 5.94 17.55
N ASP A 65 -2.19 6.07 18.77
CA ASP A 65 -0.89 5.52 19.16
C ASP A 65 -0.86 4.00 19.02
N TYR A 66 -1.92 3.32 19.47
CA TYR A 66 -2.07 1.89 19.30
C TYR A 66 -2.07 1.46 17.83
N VAL A 67 -2.79 2.17 16.97
CA VAL A 67 -2.93 1.83 15.54
C VAL A 67 -1.64 2.11 14.76
N LEU A 68 -0.95 3.23 15.02
CA LEU A 68 0.17 3.70 14.20
C LEU A 68 1.55 3.36 14.77
N TYR A 69 1.71 3.35 16.09
CA TYR A 69 3.03 3.29 16.74
C TYR A 69 3.25 2.05 17.61
N ARG A 70 2.22 1.22 17.84
CA ARG A 70 2.33 -0.05 18.56
C ARG A 70 2.12 -1.26 17.65
N PRO A 71 2.72 -2.43 17.98
CA PRO A 71 2.45 -3.68 17.27
C PRO A 71 0.97 -4.05 17.40
N ASN A 72 0.29 -4.19 16.28
CA ASN A 72 -1.10 -4.60 16.22
C ASN A 72 -1.36 -5.40 14.91
N PRO A 73 -2.35 -6.31 14.89
CA PRO A 73 -2.67 -7.10 13.72
C PRO A 73 -3.52 -6.34 12.68
N LEU A 74 -3.90 -5.07 12.93
CA LEU A 74 -4.83 -4.32 12.09
C LEU A 74 -4.32 -4.24 10.66
N MET A 75 -3.06 -3.87 10.49
CA MET A 75 -2.48 -3.72 9.15
C MET A 75 -2.38 -5.06 8.40
N GLN A 76 -2.24 -6.17 9.14
CA GLN A 76 -2.30 -7.51 8.55
C GLN A 76 -3.73 -7.84 8.08
N MET A 77 -4.74 -7.54 8.91
CA MET A 77 -6.15 -7.71 8.54
C MET A 77 -6.53 -6.86 7.33
N VAL A 78 -6.04 -5.62 7.23
CA VAL A 78 -6.26 -4.74 6.08
C VAL A 78 -5.71 -5.37 4.81
N TYR A 79 -4.46 -5.88 4.82
CA TYR A 79 -3.89 -6.55 3.66
C TYR A 79 -4.69 -7.80 3.26
N LEU A 80 -5.05 -8.66 4.23
CA LEU A 80 -5.86 -9.85 3.97
C LEU A 80 -7.21 -9.49 3.35
N HIS A 81 -7.86 -8.45 3.87
CA HIS A 81 -9.14 -7.96 3.35
C HIS A 81 -9.00 -7.41 1.92
N LEU A 82 -7.92 -6.68 1.62
CA LEU A 82 -7.65 -6.16 0.28
C LEU A 82 -7.46 -7.29 -0.74
N VAL A 83 -6.65 -8.30 -0.44
CA VAL A 83 -6.36 -9.38 -1.40
C VAL A 83 -7.55 -10.33 -1.54
N ILE A 84 -8.13 -10.79 -0.42
CA ILE A 84 -9.27 -11.72 -0.44
C ILE A 84 -10.51 -11.03 -1.00
N GLY A 85 -10.80 -9.81 -0.54
CA GLY A 85 -11.92 -9.02 -1.02
C GLY A 85 -11.77 -8.64 -2.49
N GLY A 86 -10.56 -8.24 -2.92
CA GLY A 86 -10.26 -7.96 -4.32
C GLY A 86 -10.47 -9.18 -5.22
N TYR A 87 -10.00 -10.37 -4.79
CA TYR A 87 -10.22 -11.62 -5.53
C TYR A 87 -11.69 -12.03 -5.55
N ALA A 88 -12.42 -11.88 -4.44
CA ALA A 88 -13.86 -12.15 -4.40
C ALA A 88 -14.63 -11.23 -5.37
N LEU A 89 -14.32 -9.95 -5.41
CA LEU A 89 -14.89 -9.01 -6.38
C LEU A 89 -14.52 -9.39 -7.83
N PHE A 90 -13.30 -9.84 -8.08
CA PHE A 90 -12.90 -10.37 -9.39
C PHE A 90 -13.77 -11.56 -9.81
N VAL A 91 -13.97 -12.54 -8.92
CA VAL A 91 -14.80 -13.72 -9.20
C VAL A 91 -16.28 -13.35 -9.42
N MET A 92 -16.80 -12.37 -8.68
CA MET A 92 -18.21 -11.96 -8.82
C MET A 92 -18.47 -11.11 -10.07
N PHE A 93 -17.54 -10.23 -10.45
CA PHE A 93 -17.81 -9.19 -11.47
C PHE A 93 -16.97 -9.32 -12.75
N ALA A 94 -15.75 -9.85 -12.68
CA ALA A 94 -14.87 -9.96 -13.86
C ALA A 94 -14.88 -11.37 -14.47
N GLN A 95 -14.90 -12.42 -13.64
CA GLN A 95 -14.95 -13.81 -14.14
C GLN A 95 -16.15 -14.10 -15.06
N PRO A 96 -17.38 -13.60 -14.81
CA PRO A 96 -18.51 -13.84 -15.72
C PRO A 96 -18.30 -13.27 -17.14
N LEU A 97 -17.34 -12.36 -17.32
CA LEU A 97 -16.97 -11.76 -18.60
C LEU A 97 -15.86 -12.55 -19.32
N LEU A 98 -15.52 -13.74 -18.82
CA LEU A 98 -14.52 -14.65 -19.38
C LEU A 98 -15.16 -16.00 -19.76
N PRO A 99 -14.76 -16.62 -20.89
CA PRO A 99 -13.76 -16.13 -21.85
C PRO A 99 -14.30 -14.99 -22.72
N ASN A 100 -13.39 -14.19 -23.28
CA ASN A 100 -13.71 -13.15 -24.26
C ASN A 100 -12.75 -13.22 -25.46
N VAL A 101 -12.86 -12.27 -26.38
CA VAL A 101 -12.05 -12.22 -27.62
C VAL A 101 -10.54 -12.21 -27.35
N TYR A 102 -10.09 -11.66 -26.22
CA TYR A 102 -8.67 -11.53 -25.86
C TYR A 102 -8.18 -12.56 -24.84
N LEU A 103 -9.06 -13.03 -23.95
CA LEU A 103 -8.69 -13.84 -22.78
C LEU A 103 -9.45 -15.17 -22.73
N SER A 104 -8.68 -16.24 -22.54
CA SER A 104 -9.22 -17.57 -22.22
C SER A 104 -9.66 -17.67 -20.75
N TYR A 105 -10.46 -18.70 -20.44
CA TYR A 105 -10.90 -18.98 -19.07
C TYR A 105 -9.72 -19.34 -18.13
N ASN A 106 -8.55 -19.73 -18.67
CA ASN A 106 -7.37 -20.09 -17.87
C ASN A 106 -6.86 -18.93 -16.99
N HIS A 107 -7.10 -17.69 -17.39
CA HIS A 107 -6.71 -16.51 -16.63
C HIS A 107 -7.40 -16.43 -15.26
N VAL A 108 -8.55 -17.05 -15.07
CA VAL A 108 -9.22 -17.16 -13.76
C VAL A 108 -8.36 -17.96 -12.79
N TYR A 109 -7.85 -19.12 -13.23
CA TYR A 109 -7.00 -19.98 -12.41
C TYR A 109 -5.64 -19.34 -12.13
N PHE A 110 -5.05 -18.67 -13.12
CA PHE A 110 -3.77 -17.97 -12.93
C PHE A 110 -3.90 -16.80 -11.95
N THR A 111 -4.97 -15.99 -12.05
CA THR A 111 -5.24 -14.91 -11.08
C THR A 111 -5.45 -15.47 -9.67
N GLY A 112 -6.21 -16.57 -9.53
CA GLY A 112 -6.40 -17.24 -8.25
C GLY A 112 -5.11 -17.80 -7.65
N GLY A 113 -4.28 -18.44 -8.47
CA GLY A 113 -2.97 -18.94 -8.07
C GLY A 113 -2.01 -17.82 -7.65
N ALA A 114 -2.00 -16.70 -8.38
CA ALA A 114 -1.20 -15.53 -8.03
C ALA A 114 -1.67 -14.88 -6.71
N ALA A 115 -2.99 -14.78 -6.50
CA ALA A 115 -3.54 -14.27 -5.23
C ALA A 115 -3.18 -15.18 -4.05
N LEU A 116 -3.27 -16.50 -4.23
CA LEU A 116 -2.84 -17.46 -3.22
C LEU A 116 -1.35 -17.35 -2.91
N LEU A 117 -0.50 -17.24 -3.94
CA LEU A 117 0.94 -17.06 -3.75
C LEU A 117 1.27 -15.76 -2.99
N ALA A 118 0.56 -14.68 -3.28
CA ALA A 118 0.68 -13.42 -2.54
C ALA A 118 0.30 -13.58 -1.06
N LEU A 119 -0.77 -14.31 -0.74
CA LEU A 119 -1.15 -14.62 0.64
C LEU A 119 -0.13 -15.50 1.35
N LEU A 120 0.42 -16.52 0.68
CA LEU A 120 1.42 -17.41 1.27
C LEU A 120 2.73 -16.67 1.56
N THR A 121 3.21 -15.86 0.62
CA THR A 121 4.43 -15.06 0.81
C THR A 121 4.23 -13.98 1.86
N PHE A 122 3.03 -13.41 1.97
CA PHE A 122 2.65 -12.49 3.04
C PHE A 122 2.72 -13.14 4.43
N ILE A 123 2.11 -14.32 4.58
CA ILE A 123 2.16 -15.07 5.84
C ILE A 123 3.62 -15.37 6.19
N GLN A 124 4.40 -15.88 5.23
CA GLN A 124 5.81 -16.18 5.44
C GLN A 124 6.63 -14.95 5.86
N ALA A 125 6.44 -13.79 5.20
CA ALA A 125 7.14 -12.57 5.54
C ALA A 125 6.73 -12.02 6.93
N SER A 126 5.45 -12.10 7.27
CA SER A 126 4.90 -11.56 8.52
C SER A 126 5.19 -12.42 9.74
N THR A 127 5.30 -13.75 9.59
CA THR A 127 5.58 -14.66 10.72
C THR A 127 7.06 -15.05 10.85
N ALA A 128 7.90 -14.72 9.87
CA ALA A 128 9.32 -15.05 9.93
C ALA A 128 10.06 -14.23 10.99
N ASN A 129 10.96 -14.91 11.72
CA ASN A 129 11.82 -14.28 12.71
C ASN A 129 12.73 -13.24 12.03
N PRO A 130 12.77 -11.98 12.50
CA PRO A 130 13.54 -10.92 11.86
C PRO A 130 15.05 -10.99 12.12
N GLY A 131 15.48 -11.82 13.06
CA GLY A 131 16.85 -11.88 13.55
C GLY A 131 17.00 -11.15 14.88
N ILE A 132 16.29 -11.64 15.90
CA ILE A 132 16.26 -11.03 17.24
C ILE A 132 17.63 -11.14 17.90
N VAL A 133 18.22 -10.01 18.23
CA VAL A 133 19.50 -9.93 18.94
C VAL A 133 19.24 -10.04 20.44
N THR A 134 19.78 -11.08 21.04
CA THR A 134 19.79 -11.31 22.48
C THR A 134 21.23 -11.58 22.92
N MET A 135 21.50 -11.60 24.23
CA MET A 135 22.82 -12.01 24.74
C MET A 135 23.25 -13.41 24.27
N ARG A 136 22.30 -14.29 23.91
CA ARG A 136 22.61 -15.64 23.44
C ARG A 136 22.88 -15.69 21.93
N THR A 137 22.15 -14.89 21.15
CA THR A 137 22.22 -14.89 19.69
C THR A 137 23.18 -13.84 19.13
N MET A 138 23.73 -12.95 19.96
CA MET A 138 24.59 -11.86 19.50
C MET A 138 25.79 -12.33 18.69
N ALA A 139 26.45 -13.41 19.10
CA ALA A 139 27.63 -13.94 18.40
C ALA A 139 27.31 -14.42 16.98
N GLU A 140 26.09 -14.92 16.76
CA GLU A 140 25.64 -15.37 15.44
C GLU A 140 25.53 -14.19 14.44
N TYR A 141 25.18 -13.01 14.93
CA TYR A 141 24.95 -11.83 14.11
C TYR A 141 26.17 -10.90 14.00
N GLN A 142 27.34 -11.29 14.54
CA GLN A 142 28.61 -10.58 14.37
C GLN A 142 29.27 -10.88 13.01
N THR A 143 28.48 -10.82 11.93
CA THR A 143 28.97 -11.08 10.57
C THR A 143 29.64 -9.86 9.96
N TYR A 144 29.27 -8.66 10.40
CA TYR A 144 29.79 -7.40 9.88
C TYR A 144 30.81 -6.79 10.84
N ASN A 145 31.93 -6.30 10.29
CA ASN A 145 32.96 -5.59 11.04
C ASN A 145 32.47 -4.20 11.47
N PHE A 146 32.96 -3.73 12.61
CA PHE A 146 32.82 -2.34 13.02
C PHE A 146 33.75 -1.47 12.18
N ASP A 147 33.22 -0.41 11.59
CA ASP A 147 33.98 0.55 10.77
C ASP A 147 34.37 1.81 11.58
N GLU A 148 33.94 1.90 12.84
CA GLU A 148 34.13 3.02 13.77
C GLU A 148 33.59 4.37 13.27
N VAL A 149 32.93 4.39 12.11
CA VAL A 149 32.28 5.57 11.52
C VAL A 149 30.78 5.46 11.69
N MET A 150 30.16 4.42 11.11
CA MET A 150 28.73 4.15 11.23
C MET A 150 28.42 3.16 12.36
N TYR A 151 29.32 2.20 12.59
CA TYR A 151 29.14 1.13 13.58
C TYR A 151 30.33 1.08 14.53
N LYS A 152 30.12 1.49 15.77
CA LYS A 152 31.13 1.53 16.84
C LYS A 152 31.12 0.27 17.70
N THR A 153 32.30 -0.24 18.06
CA THR A 153 32.46 -1.51 18.80
C THR A 153 31.80 -1.54 20.19
N ALA A 154 31.70 -0.40 20.88
CA ALA A 154 31.12 -0.32 22.24
C ALA A 154 29.62 0.03 22.28
N ASN A 155 28.88 -0.19 21.20
CA ASN A 155 27.47 0.18 21.13
C ASN A 155 26.57 -0.89 21.80
N SER A 156 25.88 -0.52 22.87
CA SER A 156 24.94 -1.40 23.58
C SER A 156 23.53 -0.81 23.60
N CYS A 157 22.53 -1.68 23.67
CA CYS A 157 21.14 -1.26 23.87
C CYS A 157 20.85 -1.11 25.36
N LYS A 158 20.42 0.08 25.80
CA LYS A 158 20.01 0.31 27.19
C LYS A 158 18.71 -0.43 27.55
N THR A 159 17.77 -0.52 26.61
CA THR A 159 16.47 -1.19 26.78
C THR A 159 16.62 -2.70 26.86
N CYS A 160 17.19 -3.32 25.81
CA CYS A 160 17.38 -4.77 25.74
C CYS A 160 18.60 -5.28 26.54
N ARG A 161 19.43 -4.37 27.06
CA ARG A 161 20.65 -4.66 27.84
C ARG A 161 21.59 -5.65 27.14
N CYS A 162 21.75 -5.53 25.82
CA CYS A 162 22.63 -6.38 25.03
C CYS A 162 23.58 -5.57 24.15
N ASN A 163 24.73 -6.14 23.82
CA ASN A 163 25.64 -5.56 22.83
C ASN A 163 24.99 -5.59 21.44
N LYS A 164 25.18 -4.53 20.66
CA LYS A 164 24.62 -4.40 19.31
C LYS A 164 25.67 -4.85 18.30
N PRO A 165 25.42 -5.93 17.53
CA PRO A 165 26.22 -6.23 16.35
C PRO A 165 26.19 -5.06 15.35
N ALA A 166 27.21 -4.94 14.51
CA ALA A 166 27.21 -3.95 13.44
C ALA A 166 25.94 -4.10 12.56
N ARG A 167 25.39 -2.97 12.10
CA ARG A 167 24.10 -2.87 11.39
C ARG A 167 22.84 -3.26 12.18
N SER A 168 22.91 -3.56 13.47
CA SER A 168 21.71 -3.81 14.29
C SER A 168 21.13 -2.52 14.88
N LYS A 169 19.81 -2.49 15.08
CA LYS A 169 19.10 -1.37 15.74
C LYS A 169 18.05 -1.89 16.72
N HIS A 170 17.69 -1.06 17.70
CA HIS A 170 16.56 -1.31 18.58
C HIS A 170 15.31 -0.68 17.94
N CYS A 171 14.27 -1.46 17.75
CA CYS A 171 12.97 -0.98 17.29
C CYS A 171 12.09 -0.69 18.52
N SER A 172 11.66 0.56 18.69
CA SER A 172 10.76 0.94 19.78
C SER A 172 9.35 0.39 19.61
N VAL A 173 8.93 0.13 18.36
CA VAL A 173 7.62 -0.46 18.06
C VAL A 173 7.60 -1.92 18.54
N CYS A 174 8.57 -2.73 18.11
CA CYS A 174 8.64 -4.15 18.47
C CYS A 174 9.36 -4.42 19.81
N ASP A 175 9.85 -3.38 20.49
CA ASP A 175 10.62 -3.42 21.74
C ASP A 175 11.76 -4.45 21.76
N MET A 176 12.52 -4.51 20.67
CA MET A 176 13.55 -5.54 20.48
C MET A 176 14.70 -5.06 19.59
N CYS A 177 15.90 -5.61 19.82
CA CYS A 177 17.03 -5.42 18.91
C CYS A 177 16.97 -6.41 17.75
N VAL A 178 17.21 -5.93 16.54
CA VAL A 178 17.14 -6.72 15.30
C VAL A 178 18.44 -6.57 14.52
N ALA A 179 19.01 -7.69 14.08
CA ALA A 179 20.20 -7.73 13.26
C ALA A 179 19.90 -7.24 11.84
N ARG A 180 20.83 -6.45 11.27
CA ARG A 180 20.67 -5.79 9.95
C ARG A 180 19.28 -5.18 9.79
N PHE A 181 18.91 -4.36 10.77
CA PHE A 181 17.59 -3.76 10.83
C PHE A 181 17.39 -2.82 9.63
N ASP A 182 16.25 -3.00 8.96
CA ASP A 182 15.79 -2.13 7.88
C ASP A 182 14.69 -1.20 8.43
N HIS A 183 13.48 -1.72 8.64
CA HIS A 183 12.32 -0.96 9.13
C HIS A 183 11.30 -1.87 9.86
N PRO A 184 10.40 -1.30 10.69
CA PRO A 184 9.24 -2.05 11.19
C PRO A 184 8.19 -2.23 10.09
N TRP A 185 7.61 -3.42 9.98
CA TRP A 185 6.62 -3.76 8.96
C TRP A 185 5.60 -4.78 9.47
N LEU A 186 4.31 -4.43 9.42
CA LEU A 186 3.17 -5.31 9.68
C LEU A 186 3.35 -6.25 10.88
N ASN A 187 3.50 -5.65 12.06
CA ASN A 187 3.59 -6.36 13.34
C ASN A 187 4.88 -7.20 13.51
N SER A 188 5.87 -7.01 12.65
CA SER A 188 7.22 -7.58 12.76
C SER A 188 8.26 -6.55 12.33
N CYS A 189 9.54 -6.80 12.56
CA CYS A 189 10.61 -6.01 11.95
C CYS A 189 11.05 -6.66 10.64
N VAL A 190 11.63 -5.92 9.71
CA VAL A 190 12.41 -6.48 8.61
C VAL A 190 13.89 -6.42 9.00
N GLY A 191 14.55 -7.57 8.99
CA GLY A 191 15.94 -7.75 9.39
C GLY A 191 16.62 -8.92 8.70
N GLU A 192 17.83 -9.27 9.15
CA GLU A 192 18.72 -10.26 8.50
C GLU A 192 18.01 -11.55 8.09
N ARG A 193 17.20 -12.13 8.99
CA ARG A 193 16.63 -13.48 8.79
C ARG A 193 15.37 -13.50 7.92
N ASN A 194 14.61 -12.41 7.84
CA ASN A 194 13.36 -12.35 7.07
C ASN A 194 13.39 -11.42 5.86
N TYR A 195 14.47 -10.66 5.65
CA TYR A 195 14.63 -9.76 4.51
C TYR A 195 14.32 -10.42 3.17
N ARG A 196 14.79 -11.65 2.95
CA ARG A 196 14.52 -12.40 1.70
C ARG A 196 13.03 -12.66 1.47
N TYR A 197 12.28 -12.95 2.53
CA TYR A 197 10.85 -13.25 2.45
C TYR A 197 10.06 -11.97 2.21
N PHE A 198 10.47 -10.87 2.84
CA PHE A 198 9.90 -9.55 2.60
C PHE A 198 10.09 -9.09 1.14
N VAL A 199 11.30 -9.23 0.58
CA VAL A 199 11.57 -8.90 -0.83
C VAL A 199 10.75 -9.79 -1.77
N LEU A 200 10.69 -11.10 -1.50
CA LEU A 200 9.85 -12.02 -2.29
C LEU A 200 8.37 -11.62 -2.25
N PHE A 201 7.86 -11.28 -1.06
CA PHE A 201 6.49 -10.80 -0.88
C PHE A 201 6.20 -9.54 -1.72
N ILE A 202 7.10 -8.54 -1.72
CA ILE A 202 6.94 -7.34 -2.54
C ILE A 202 6.89 -7.69 -4.03
N LEU A 203 7.83 -8.51 -4.50
CA LEU A 203 7.91 -8.90 -5.91
C LEU A 203 6.66 -9.66 -6.37
N VAL A 204 6.17 -10.60 -5.55
CA VAL A 204 4.95 -11.35 -5.83
C VAL A 204 3.73 -10.44 -5.84
N ASN A 205 3.63 -9.49 -4.91
CA ASN A 205 2.50 -8.55 -4.88
C ASN A 205 2.53 -7.58 -6.06
N ALA A 206 3.71 -7.08 -6.43
CA ALA A 206 3.88 -6.26 -7.63
C ALA A 206 3.48 -7.03 -8.89
N GLY A 207 3.91 -8.29 -9.00
CA GLY A 207 3.52 -9.19 -10.08
C GLY A 207 2.01 -9.46 -10.12
N LEU A 208 1.38 -9.73 -8.97
CA LEU A 208 -0.07 -9.90 -8.86
C LEU A 208 -0.82 -8.66 -9.35
N CYS A 209 -0.40 -7.47 -8.91
CA CYS A 209 -1.03 -6.21 -9.31
C CYS A 209 -0.88 -5.95 -10.81
N ALA A 210 0.33 -6.11 -11.35
CA ALA A 210 0.60 -5.90 -12.78
C ALA A 210 -0.18 -6.89 -13.65
N TYR A 211 -0.16 -8.18 -13.29
CA TYR A 211 -0.89 -9.22 -14.02
C TYR A 211 -2.40 -8.99 -13.97
N SER A 212 -2.95 -8.70 -12.78
CA SER A 212 -4.38 -8.44 -12.61
C SER A 212 -4.83 -7.20 -13.36
N ALA A 213 -4.01 -6.14 -13.39
CA ALA A 213 -4.29 -4.94 -14.19
C ALA A 213 -4.39 -5.26 -15.69
N VAL A 214 -3.49 -6.09 -16.22
CA VAL A 214 -3.53 -6.54 -17.61
C VAL A 214 -4.79 -7.37 -17.90
N VAL A 215 -5.10 -8.35 -17.05
CA VAL A 215 -6.31 -9.19 -17.20
C VAL A 215 -7.58 -8.34 -17.15
N LEU A 216 -7.69 -7.42 -16.20
CA LEU A 216 -8.85 -6.54 -16.07
C LEU A 216 -8.97 -5.58 -17.26
N LEU A 217 -7.87 -5.04 -17.76
CA LEU A 217 -7.86 -4.20 -18.96
C LEU A 217 -8.40 -4.95 -20.18
N TYR A 218 -7.88 -6.15 -20.46
CA TYR A 218 -8.34 -6.95 -21.59
C TYR A 218 -9.77 -7.47 -21.41
N THR A 219 -10.21 -7.66 -20.17
CA THR A 219 -11.63 -7.97 -19.86
C THR A 219 -12.53 -6.80 -20.27
N LEU A 220 -12.18 -5.57 -19.89
CA LEU A 220 -12.93 -4.36 -20.28
C LEU A 220 -12.89 -4.12 -21.79
N LEU A 221 -11.73 -4.31 -22.44
CA LEU A 221 -11.62 -4.18 -23.90
C LEU A 221 -12.44 -5.26 -24.64
N GLY A 222 -12.52 -6.47 -24.09
CA GLY A 222 -13.35 -7.55 -24.61
C GLY A 222 -14.83 -7.13 -24.67
N GLU A 223 -15.34 -6.50 -23.62
CA GLU A 223 -16.71 -5.98 -23.57
C GLU A 223 -16.96 -4.84 -24.55
N VAL A 224 -15.98 -3.93 -24.72
CA VAL A 224 -16.06 -2.85 -25.72
C VAL A 224 -16.27 -3.40 -27.14
N VAL A 225 -15.56 -4.49 -27.47
CA VAL A 225 -15.67 -5.17 -28.76
C VAL A 225 -16.96 -5.99 -28.86
N ALA A 226 -17.30 -6.75 -27.81
CA ALA A 226 -18.48 -7.62 -27.81
C ALA A 226 -19.79 -6.82 -27.94
N LEU A 227 -19.87 -5.65 -27.32
CA LEU A 227 -21.01 -4.75 -27.41
C LEU A 227 -20.93 -3.78 -28.60
N GLN A 228 -19.90 -3.87 -29.44
CA GLN A 228 -19.67 -2.99 -30.59
C GLN A 228 -19.83 -1.49 -30.23
N LEU A 229 -19.28 -1.08 -29.09
CA LEU A 229 -19.53 0.26 -28.53
C LEU A 229 -19.03 1.39 -29.43
N PHE A 230 -18.01 1.15 -30.27
CA PHE A 230 -17.51 2.13 -31.23
C PHE A 230 -18.33 2.22 -32.52
N GLU A 231 -19.13 1.20 -32.84
CA GLU A 231 -20.03 1.21 -34.02
C GLU A 231 -21.42 1.74 -33.66
N SER A 232 -21.73 1.83 -32.37
CA SER A 232 -23.01 2.29 -31.84
C SER A 232 -23.18 3.81 -31.94
N LYS A 233 -24.42 4.27 -32.20
CA LYS A 233 -24.80 5.69 -32.13
C LYS A 233 -25.30 6.05 -30.73
N TYR A 234 -24.89 7.21 -30.22
CA TYR A 234 -25.26 7.70 -28.88
C TYR A 234 -26.12 8.94 -28.98
N ILE A 235 -27.15 9.07 -28.14
CA ILE A 235 -28.04 10.24 -28.15
C ILE A 235 -27.47 11.32 -27.25
N ASN A 236 -27.29 12.52 -27.79
CA ASN A 236 -26.91 13.68 -27.00
C ASN A 236 -28.11 14.16 -26.17
N GLN A 237 -28.00 14.17 -24.83
CA GLN A 237 -29.11 14.58 -23.96
C GLN A 237 -29.48 16.07 -24.08
N ALA A 238 -28.59 16.93 -24.57
CA ALA A 238 -28.86 18.36 -24.71
C ALA A 238 -29.56 18.70 -26.04
N THR A 239 -29.19 18.04 -27.14
CA THR A 239 -29.73 18.33 -28.48
C THR A 239 -30.71 17.28 -28.99
N GLY A 240 -30.72 16.07 -28.39
CA GLY A 240 -31.52 14.93 -28.84
C GLY A 240 -30.98 14.24 -30.10
N GLU A 241 -29.91 14.76 -30.70
CA GLU A 241 -29.37 14.25 -31.97
C GLU A 241 -28.44 13.05 -31.77
N PRO A 242 -28.39 12.11 -32.74
CA PRO A 242 -27.46 11.01 -32.72
C PRO A 242 -26.03 11.50 -32.99
N THR A 243 -25.13 11.14 -32.09
CA THR A 243 -23.70 11.44 -32.16
C THR A 243 -22.89 10.15 -32.31
N ASP A 244 -21.77 10.25 -33.01
CA ASP A 244 -20.83 9.14 -33.17
C ASP A 244 -20.11 8.79 -31.87
N ALA A 245 -19.72 7.52 -31.76
CA ALA A 245 -18.93 7.04 -30.65
C ALA A 245 -17.58 7.77 -30.58
N THR A 246 -17.30 8.39 -29.45
CA THR A 246 -15.96 8.90 -29.13
C THR A 246 -15.35 8.05 -28.02
N VAL A 247 -14.02 8.01 -27.94
CA VAL A 247 -13.31 7.31 -26.85
C VAL A 247 -13.80 7.76 -25.48
N TRP A 248 -14.17 9.03 -25.32
CA TRP A 248 -14.66 9.55 -24.05
C TRP A 248 -16.08 9.10 -23.70
N ILE A 249 -16.97 9.04 -24.70
CA ILE A 249 -18.32 8.49 -24.51
C ILE A 249 -18.23 7.00 -24.15
N VAL A 250 -17.45 6.22 -24.91
CA VAL A 250 -17.26 4.79 -24.67
C VAL A 250 -16.65 4.54 -23.29
N THR A 251 -15.59 5.26 -22.92
CA THR A 251 -14.96 5.14 -21.59
C THR A 251 -15.97 5.42 -20.46
N ARG A 252 -16.77 6.50 -20.57
CA ARG A 252 -17.80 6.81 -19.56
C ARG A 252 -18.87 5.73 -19.49
N TYR A 253 -19.24 5.15 -20.63
CA TYR A 253 -20.23 4.08 -20.71
C TYR A 253 -19.72 2.79 -20.07
N VAL A 254 -18.46 2.41 -20.35
CA VAL A 254 -17.81 1.25 -19.71
C VAL A 254 -17.71 1.42 -18.20
N ILE A 255 -17.32 2.60 -17.70
CA ILE A 255 -17.29 2.88 -16.26
C ILE A 255 -18.68 2.78 -15.63
N TYR A 256 -19.73 3.17 -16.37
CA TYR A 256 -21.11 3.09 -15.90
C TYR A 256 -21.61 1.64 -15.84
N LEU A 257 -21.29 0.82 -16.85
CA LEU A 257 -21.72 -0.58 -16.91
C LEU A 257 -20.93 -1.49 -15.96
N TYR A 258 -19.62 -1.28 -15.86
CA TYR A 258 -18.69 -2.15 -15.15
C TYR A 258 -17.88 -1.41 -14.07
N PRO A 259 -18.53 -0.67 -13.14
CA PRO A 259 -17.84 0.19 -12.18
C PRO A 259 -16.88 -0.58 -11.28
N VAL A 260 -17.24 -1.80 -10.87
CA VAL A 260 -16.40 -2.63 -9.99
C VAL A 260 -15.15 -3.12 -10.72
N VAL A 261 -15.27 -3.56 -11.98
CA VAL A 261 -14.13 -4.03 -12.77
C VAL A 261 -13.17 -2.87 -13.06
N CYS A 262 -13.70 -1.69 -13.37
CA CYS A 262 -12.88 -0.47 -13.51
C CYS A 262 -12.19 -0.09 -12.19
N MET A 263 -12.89 -0.14 -11.06
CA MET A 263 -12.32 0.14 -9.74
C MET A 263 -11.16 -0.81 -9.43
N LEU A 264 -11.34 -2.12 -9.65
CA LEU A 264 -10.29 -3.12 -9.46
C LEU A 264 -9.08 -2.85 -10.37
N PHE A 265 -9.31 -2.50 -11.64
CA PHE A 265 -8.24 -2.16 -12.58
C PHE A 265 -7.40 -0.99 -12.05
N PHE A 266 -8.04 0.11 -11.66
CA PHE A 266 -7.34 1.26 -11.12
C PHE A 266 -6.61 0.95 -9.82
N MET A 267 -7.22 0.19 -8.91
CA MET A 267 -6.57 -0.25 -7.66
C MET A 267 -5.30 -1.06 -7.94
N CYS A 268 -5.35 -2.02 -8.88
CA CYS A 268 -4.18 -2.80 -9.28
C CYS A 268 -3.07 -1.92 -9.89
N VAL A 269 -3.41 -0.95 -10.73
CA VAL A 269 -2.42 -0.02 -11.30
C VAL A 269 -1.75 0.82 -10.20
N VAL A 270 -2.53 1.41 -9.29
CA VAL A 270 -2.02 2.26 -8.22
C VAL A 270 -1.12 1.48 -7.27
N MET A 271 -1.56 0.30 -6.83
CA MET A 271 -0.76 -0.55 -5.94
C MET A 271 0.49 -1.11 -6.63
N GLY A 272 0.43 -1.41 -7.93
CA GLY A 272 1.55 -1.87 -8.72
C GLY A 272 2.64 -0.81 -8.97
N MET A 273 2.30 0.48 -8.88
CA MET A 273 3.26 1.59 -9.03
C MET A 273 4.00 1.94 -7.73
N SER A 274 3.48 1.54 -6.57
CA SER A 274 4.07 1.85 -5.25
C SER A 274 5.52 1.35 -5.05
N PRO A 275 5.97 0.20 -5.59
CA PRO A 275 7.38 -0.22 -5.52
C PRO A 275 8.33 0.64 -6.34
N CYS A 276 7.81 1.44 -7.28
CA CYS A 276 8.59 2.22 -8.26
C CYS A 276 8.76 3.69 -7.88
N VAL A 277 8.57 4.06 -6.60
CA VAL A 277 9.01 5.37 -6.10
C VAL A 277 10.39 5.21 -5.46
N PRO A 278 11.50 5.30 -6.23
CA PRO A 278 12.77 5.61 -5.62
C PRO A 278 12.61 7.01 -5.02
N ASN A 279 12.74 7.18 -3.70
CA ASN A 279 13.37 8.37 -3.10
C ASN A 279 13.34 8.48 -1.56
N GLU A 280 12.58 7.68 -0.81
CA GLU A 280 12.47 7.95 0.65
C GLU A 280 13.36 7.06 1.56
N VAL A 281 13.83 5.89 1.08
CA VAL A 281 14.74 5.04 1.88
C VAL A 281 16.10 5.72 2.13
N ALA A 282 16.45 6.74 1.34
CA ALA A 282 17.70 7.49 1.50
C ALA A 282 17.64 8.65 2.53
N LEU A 283 16.45 9.08 2.98
CA LEU A 283 16.32 10.22 3.90
C LEU A 283 16.23 9.81 5.37
N MET A 284 15.69 8.61 5.68
CA MET A 284 15.72 8.06 7.04
C MET A 284 17.13 7.69 7.53
N SER A 285 18.11 7.53 6.63
CA SER A 285 19.50 7.27 7.02
C SER A 285 20.27 8.52 7.47
N ARG A 286 19.66 9.72 7.45
CA ARG A 286 20.32 10.99 7.82
C ARG A 286 19.83 11.61 9.14
N ARG A 287 18.86 11.01 9.84
CA ARG A 287 18.32 11.53 11.13
C ARG A 287 18.43 10.55 12.31
N LEU A 288 19.37 9.61 12.26
CA LEU A 288 19.76 8.75 13.39
C LEU A 288 21.27 8.57 13.37
#